data_AF-A0A803QKA0-F1
#
_entry.id   AF-A0A803QKA0-F1
#
_cell.length_a   1.000
_cell.length_b   1.000
_cell.length_c   1.000
_cell.angle_alpha   90.00
_cell.angle_beta   90.00
_cell.angle_gamma   90.00
#
_symmetry.space_group_name_H-M   'P 1'
#
loop_
_entity.id
_entity.type
_entity.pdbx_description
1 polymer ?
#
loop_
_entity_poly.entity_id
_entity_poly.type
_entity_poly.pdbx_seq_one_letter_code
_entity_poly.pdbx_strand_id
1 'polypeptide(L)'
;MRSFLFVSHATNVMGGPRSWIGGLFSRSGNKREKYLDYRLSPLQEQRLQRLQERLQVPFDETRPDHQEALRTLWLAAFPDITLKGLISEQWKEMGWQGPNPSTDFRGCGYISLENLLFFARTYPASFRRLLLKQDGKRATWEYPFAVAGINVSFMLIQMLDLYSAKPKCIPGINFMKLLGEDEEAFDVLYCLAFEMMDAQWLAMHASYMEFNEVLQVTRTQLERELSLEDVHRVQDLPAYNLLYQFAQETG
;
A
#
# COMPACT_ATOMS: atom_id res chain seq x y z
N MET A 1 -13.33 9.89 -23.94
CA MET A 1 -12.31 9.84 -22.86
C MET A 1 -12.18 8.39 -22.44
N ARG A 2 -11.04 7.76 -22.74
CA ARG A 2 -10.85 6.32 -22.58
C ARG A 2 -10.50 6.01 -21.12
N SER A 3 -11.38 5.27 -20.44
CA SER A 3 -11.09 4.61 -19.18
C SER A 3 -9.98 3.59 -19.39
N PHE A 4 -8.75 3.91 -18.97
CA PHE A 4 -7.71 2.92 -18.73
C PHE A 4 -7.74 2.57 -17.25
N LEU A 5 -8.40 1.46 -16.94
CA LEU A 5 -8.45 0.89 -15.61
C LEU A 5 -7.82 -0.49 -15.68
N PHE A 6 -6.58 -0.57 -15.19
CA PHE A 6 -6.00 -1.82 -14.74
C PHE A 6 -6.39 -1.98 -13.27
N VAL A 7 -7.48 -2.69 -13.03
CA VAL A 7 -7.49 -3.70 -11.97
C VAL A 7 -7.27 -5.01 -12.72
N SER A 8 -6.06 -5.56 -12.60
CA SER A 8 -5.68 -6.80 -13.29
C SER A 8 -6.73 -7.87 -13.00
N HIS A 9 -7.45 -8.29 -14.05
CA HIS A 9 -8.20 -9.53 -14.02
C HIS A 9 -7.18 -10.67 -13.90
N ALA A 10 -7.15 -11.35 -12.76
CA ALA A 10 -6.52 -12.66 -12.67
C ALA A 10 -7.41 -13.66 -13.44
N THR A 11 -7.18 -13.79 -14.74
CA THR A 11 -7.64 -14.95 -15.52
C THR A 11 -6.54 -16.00 -15.51
N ASN A 12 -6.85 -17.18 -14.99
CA ASN A 12 -6.04 -18.40 -15.13
C ASN A 12 -5.65 -18.60 -16.60
N VAL A 13 -4.36 -18.38 -16.92
CA VAL A 13 -3.73 -18.89 -18.14
C VAL A 13 -2.38 -19.45 -17.77
N MET A 14 -2.27 -20.78 -17.82
CA MET A 14 -1.00 -21.49 -17.85
C MET A 14 -0.15 -20.99 -19.03
N GLY A 15 1.02 -20.44 -18.73
CA GLY A 15 2.02 -20.06 -19.72
C GLY A 15 3.36 -19.81 -19.04
N GLY A 16 4.33 -20.69 -19.30
CA GLY A 16 5.65 -20.69 -18.65
C GLY A 16 6.49 -19.44 -18.87
N PRO A 17 7.62 -19.30 -18.13
CA PRO A 17 8.37 -18.06 -18.07
C PRO A 17 9.19 -17.82 -19.35
N ARG A 18 8.99 -16.65 -19.98
CA ARG A 18 9.91 -16.11 -20.98
C ARG A 18 10.98 -15.28 -20.30
N SER A 19 12.20 -15.80 -20.32
CA SER A 19 13.44 -15.18 -19.88
C SER A 19 13.79 -13.95 -20.72
N TRP A 20 14.17 -12.86 -20.06
CA TRP A 20 14.90 -11.75 -20.67
C TRP A 20 16.28 -11.69 -20.03
N ILE A 21 17.31 -12.00 -20.84
CA ILE A 21 18.71 -11.92 -20.48
C ILE A 21 19.21 -10.54 -20.90
N GLY A 22 19.58 -9.71 -19.92
CA GLY A 22 20.35 -8.48 -20.11
C GLY A 22 21.32 -8.37 -18.94
N GLY A 23 22.57 -8.77 -19.18
CA GLY A 23 23.59 -8.91 -18.14
C GLY A 23 24.23 -7.58 -17.74
N LEU A 24 24.37 -7.39 -16.43
CA LEU A 24 25.49 -6.70 -15.80
C LEU A 24 25.92 -7.55 -14.61
N PHE A 25 27.09 -8.19 -14.72
CA PHE A 25 27.67 -8.99 -13.64
C PHE A 25 28.21 -8.04 -12.57
N SER A 26 27.54 -8.00 -11.42
CA SER A 26 28.19 -7.65 -10.16
C SER A 26 28.15 -8.86 -9.23
N ARG A 27 29.25 -9.06 -8.52
CA ARG A 27 29.62 -10.23 -7.73
C ARG A 27 28.65 -10.44 -6.54
N SER A 28 27.48 -11.03 -6.78
CA SER A 28 26.46 -11.37 -5.77
C SER A 28 26.46 -12.88 -5.47
N GLY A 29 27.61 -13.40 -5.07
CA GLY A 29 27.80 -14.84 -4.80
C GLY A 29 27.44 -15.29 -3.38
N ASN A 30 27.55 -14.41 -2.36
CA ASN A 30 27.45 -14.85 -0.95
C ASN A 30 26.20 -14.36 -0.20
N LYS A 31 25.54 -13.26 -0.61
CA LYS A 31 24.35 -12.77 0.10
C LYS A 31 23.13 -13.64 -0.16
N ARG A 32 22.88 -14.04 -1.42
CA ARG A 32 21.71 -14.85 -1.81
C ARG A 32 21.61 -16.18 -1.05
N GLU A 33 22.72 -16.87 -0.81
CA GLU A 33 22.74 -18.15 -0.07
C GLU A 33 22.35 -17.98 1.40
N LYS A 34 22.74 -16.87 2.04
CA LYS A 34 22.45 -16.61 3.47
C LYS A 34 20.96 -16.35 3.75
N TYR A 35 20.22 -15.82 2.77
CA TYR A 35 18.78 -15.57 2.87
C TYR A 35 17.92 -16.81 2.66
N LEU A 36 18.44 -17.84 1.98
CA LEU A 36 17.72 -19.09 1.73
C LEU A 36 17.55 -19.95 3.00
N ASP A 37 18.41 -19.75 4.01
CA ASP A 37 18.35 -20.43 5.30
C ASP A 37 17.72 -19.57 6.42
N TYR A 38 17.12 -18.42 6.08
CA TYR A 38 16.38 -17.64 7.07
C TYR A 38 15.17 -18.45 7.55
N ARG A 39 15.21 -18.85 8.83
CA ARG A 39 14.10 -19.49 9.54
C ARG A 39 13.32 -18.44 10.30
N LEU A 40 12.02 -18.45 10.11
CA LEU A 40 11.11 -17.61 10.87
C LEU A 40 11.08 -18.11 12.32
N SER A 41 11.00 -17.18 13.27
CA SER A 41 10.65 -17.53 14.64
C SER A 41 9.17 -17.95 14.71
N PRO A 42 8.75 -18.74 15.72
CA PRO A 42 7.34 -19.12 15.87
C PRO A 42 6.39 -17.91 15.91
N LEU A 43 6.82 -16.79 16.50
CA LEU A 43 6.05 -15.55 16.53
C LEU A 43 5.92 -14.91 15.13
N GLN A 44 7.01 -14.90 14.35
CA GLN A 44 6.98 -14.40 12.97
C GLN A 44 6.09 -15.25 12.08
N GLU A 45 6.13 -16.58 12.22
CA GLU A 45 5.23 -17.49 11.49
C GLU A 45 3.77 -17.22 11.83
N GLN A 46 3.46 -17.10 13.13
CA GLN A 46 2.10 -16.80 13.59
C GLN A 46 1.58 -15.46 13.06
N ARG A 47 2.40 -14.39 13.12
CA ARG A 47 2.00 -13.06 12.63
C ARG A 47 1.89 -13.02 11.11
N LEU A 48 2.79 -13.69 10.39
CA LEU A 48 2.67 -13.85 8.94
C LEU A 48 1.38 -14.56 8.56
N GLN A 49 1.04 -15.64 9.26
CA GLN A 49 -0.19 -16.38 9.02
C GLN A 49 -1.41 -15.48 9.22
N ARG A 50 -1.50 -14.72 10.32
CA ARG A 50 -2.61 -13.78 10.56
C ARG A 50 -2.72 -12.71 9.47
N LEU A 51 -1.59 -12.15 9.04
CA LEU A 51 -1.57 -11.22 7.93
C LEU A 51 -2.08 -11.88 6.64
N GLN A 52 -1.63 -13.09 6.33
CA GLN A 52 -2.08 -13.86 5.16
C GLN A 52 -3.56 -14.24 5.20
N GLU A 53 -4.11 -14.52 6.39
CA GLU A 53 -5.54 -14.73 6.58
C GLU A 53 -6.33 -13.46 6.24
N ARG A 54 -5.86 -12.27 6.66
CA ARG A 54 -6.45 -10.97 6.25
C ARG A 54 -6.38 -10.75 4.74
N LEU A 55 -5.25 -11.08 4.11
CA LEU A 55 -5.05 -10.96 2.65
C LEU A 55 -6.03 -11.81 1.83
N GLN A 56 -6.55 -12.90 2.40
CA GLN A 56 -7.45 -13.83 1.73
C GLN A 56 -8.93 -13.40 1.81
N VAL A 57 -9.26 -12.36 2.59
CA VAL A 57 -10.65 -11.90 2.73
C VAL A 57 -11.02 -11.03 1.53
N PRO A 58 -11.91 -11.49 0.62
CA PRO A 58 -12.44 -10.61 -0.42
C PRO A 58 -13.36 -9.56 0.21
N PHE A 59 -13.43 -8.38 -0.40
CA PHE A 59 -14.50 -7.44 -0.05
C PHE A 59 -15.84 -8.06 -0.47
N ASP A 60 -16.85 -7.91 0.38
CA ASP A 60 -18.19 -8.47 0.19
C ASP A 60 -19.21 -7.39 0.52
N GLU A 61 -19.92 -6.92 -0.50
CA GLU A 61 -20.89 -5.83 -0.38
C GLU A 61 -22.16 -6.25 0.37
N THR A 62 -22.37 -7.55 0.63
CA THR A 62 -23.52 -8.06 1.39
C THR A 62 -23.22 -8.19 2.88
N ARG A 63 -21.95 -8.17 3.27
CA ARG A 63 -21.51 -8.32 4.67
C ARG A 63 -21.67 -7.02 5.47
N PRO A 64 -22.44 -7.02 6.58
CA PRO A 64 -22.68 -5.81 7.36
C PRO A 64 -21.41 -5.13 7.90
N ASP A 65 -20.42 -5.91 8.30
CA ASP A 65 -19.15 -5.41 8.82
C ASP A 65 -18.30 -4.73 7.74
N HIS A 66 -18.28 -5.28 6.51
CA HIS A 66 -17.60 -4.65 5.38
C HIS A 66 -18.28 -3.35 4.93
N GLN A 67 -19.61 -3.34 4.93
CA GLN A 67 -20.38 -2.13 4.67
C GLN A 67 -20.10 -1.05 5.73
N GLU A 68 -20.00 -1.44 7.00
CA GLU A 68 -19.73 -0.51 8.09
C GLU A 68 -18.31 0.04 8.05
N ALA A 69 -17.33 -0.78 7.64
CA ALA A 69 -15.98 -0.32 7.36
C ALA A 69 -15.96 0.78 6.30
N LEU A 70 -16.72 0.63 5.20
CA LEU A 70 -16.86 1.69 4.19
C LEU A 70 -17.51 2.96 4.77
N ARG A 71 -18.59 2.84 5.54
CA ARG A 71 -19.24 4.00 6.18
C ARG A 71 -18.28 4.72 7.12
N THR A 72 -17.51 3.97 7.89
CA THR A 72 -16.51 4.50 8.81
C THR A 72 -15.40 5.22 8.05
N LEU A 73 -14.95 4.67 6.92
CA LEU A 73 -13.93 5.32 6.08
C LEU A 73 -14.46 6.63 5.51
N TRP A 74 -15.71 6.65 5.03
CA TRP A 74 -16.34 7.88 4.54
C TRP A 74 -16.41 8.94 5.64
N LEU A 75 -16.87 8.57 6.84
CA LEU A 75 -16.96 9.49 7.99
C LEU A 75 -15.58 10.07 8.37
N ALA A 76 -14.53 9.25 8.30
CA ALA A 76 -13.18 9.71 8.57
C ALA A 76 -12.66 10.68 7.49
N ALA A 77 -13.02 10.47 6.23
CA ALA A 77 -12.66 11.32 5.10
C ALA A 77 -13.44 12.64 5.06
N PHE A 78 -14.74 12.59 5.30
CA PHE A 78 -15.67 13.71 5.17
C PHE A 78 -16.64 13.78 6.36
N PRO A 79 -16.16 14.16 7.56
CA PRO A 79 -16.96 14.09 8.79
C PRO A 79 -18.25 14.91 8.74
N ASP A 80 -18.25 16.00 7.97
CA ASP A 80 -19.39 16.92 7.87
C ASP A 80 -20.32 16.61 6.69
N ILE A 81 -20.06 15.53 5.94
CA ILE A 81 -20.84 15.16 4.75
C ILE A 81 -21.51 13.80 4.97
N THR A 82 -22.83 13.81 5.14
CA THR A 82 -23.61 12.56 5.25
C THR A 82 -23.50 11.73 3.96
N LEU A 83 -23.11 10.46 4.11
CA LEU A 83 -23.13 9.49 3.01
C LEU A 83 -24.58 9.14 2.64
N LYS A 84 -24.97 9.37 1.39
CA LYS A 84 -26.34 9.09 0.91
C LYS A 84 -26.60 7.61 0.67
N GLY A 85 -25.55 6.82 0.44
CA GLY A 85 -25.65 5.39 0.20
C GLY A 85 -24.30 4.77 -0.12
N LEU A 86 -24.21 3.44 0.01
CA LEU A 86 -23.00 2.69 -0.34
C LEU A 86 -22.73 2.68 -1.85
N ILE A 87 -23.74 2.99 -2.66
CA ILE A 87 -23.61 3.28 -4.09
C ILE A 87 -24.09 4.72 -4.32
N SER A 88 -23.17 5.63 -4.63
CA SER A 88 -23.42 7.07 -4.78
C SER A 88 -22.26 7.75 -5.50
N GLU A 89 -22.55 8.78 -6.29
CA GLU A 89 -21.51 9.60 -6.94
C GLU A 89 -20.53 10.25 -5.96
N GLN A 90 -20.94 10.39 -4.69
CA GLN A 90 -20.09 10.89 -3.60
C GLN A 90 -18.74 10.18 -3.49
N TRP A 91 -18.68 8.88 -3.78
CA TRP A 91 -17.42 8.14 -3.71
C TRP A 91 -16.35 8.66 -4.67
N LYS A 92 -16.73 9.26 -5.80
CA LYS A 92 -15.73 9.85 -6.71
C LYS A 92 -14.95 10.99 -6.07
N GLU A 93 -15.54 11.71 -5.10
CA GLU A 93 -14.85 12.77 -4.34
C GLU A 93 -13.69 12.24 -3.50
N MET A 94 -13.76 10.98 -3.04
CA MET A 94 -12.66 10.32 -2.33
C MET A 94 -11.64 9.69 -3.29
N GLY A 95 -11.85 9.79 -4.60
CA GLY A 95 -11.03 9.15 -5.61
C GLY A 95 -11.30 7.65 -5.80
N TRP A 96 -12.53 7.19 -5.57
CA TRP A 96 -12.97 5.87 -6.06
C TRP A 96 -13.22 5.91 -7.56
N GLN A 97 -13.03 4.80 -8.27
CA GLN A 97 -13.15 4.75 -9.73
C GLN A 97 -14.58 5.05 -10.23
N GLY A 98 -15.58 4.71 -9.43
CA GLY A 98 -16.99 4.87 -9.75
C GLY A 98 -17.86 5.08 -8.52
N PRO A 99 -19.19 5.10 -8.69
CA PRO A 99 -20.11 5.30 -7.60
C PRO A 99 -20.22 4.08 -6.66
N ASN A 100 -19.66 2.93 -7.03
CA ASN A 100 -19.65 1.73 -6.18
C ASN A 100 -18.20 1.32 -5.85
N PRO A 101 -17.70 1.62 -4.63
CA PRO A 101 -16.38 1.21 -4.17
C PRO A 101 -16.11 -0.30 -4.22
N SER A 102 -17.16 -1.14 -4.15
CA SER A 102 -16.99 -2.60 -4.16
C SER A 102 -16.27 -3.10 -5.42
N THR A 103 -16.35 -2.34 -6.51
CA THR A 103 -15.71 -2.68 -7.79
C THR A 103 -14.20 -2.50 -7.79
N ASP A 104 -13.67 -1.61 -6.95
CA ASP A 104 -12.25 -1.30 -6.85
C ASP A 104 -11.47 -2.37 -6.06
N PHE A 105 -12.12 -3.03 -5.10
CA PHE A 105 -11.47 -4.02 -4.23
C PHE A 105 -11.20 -5.38 -4.90
N ARG A 106 -11.61 -5.59 -6.14
CA ARG A 106 -11.50 -6.90 -6.82
C ARG A 106 -10.06 -7.41 -6.93
N GLY A 107 -9.08 -6.49 -7.01
CA GLY A 107 -7.66 -6.85 -7.16
C GLY A 107 -6.92 -7.07 -5.84
N CYS A 108 -7.26 -6.35 -4.78
CA CYS A 108 -6.50 -6.34 -3.51
C CYS A 108 -7.29 -6.90 -2.31
N GLY A 109 -8.61 -7.06 -2.42
CA GLY A 109 -9.45 -7.55 -1.34
C GLY A 109 -9.70 -6.55 -0.22
N TYR A 110 -10.30 -7.06 0.86
CA TYR A 110 -10.75 -6.27 2.01
C TYR A 110 -9.60 -5.57 2.75
N ILE A 111 -8.39 -6.15 2.76
CA ILE A 111 -7.23 -5.57 3.45
C ILE A 111 -6.91 -4.13 3.01
N SER A 112 -7.16 -3.79 1.73
CA SER A 112 -6.92 -2.42 1.25
C SER A 112 -7.87 -1.39 1.87
N LEU A 113 -9.10 -1.80 2.24
CA LEU A 113 -10.00 -0.99 3.04
C LEU A 113 -9.54 -0.90 4.49
N GLU A 114 -9.06 -2.01 5.08
CA GLU A 114 -8.48 -2.00 6.42
C GLU A 114 -7.28 -1.05 6.51
N ASN A 115 -6.41 -1.06 5.51
CA ASN A 115 -5.25 -0.20 5.43
C ASN A 115 -5.63 1.29 5.36
N LEU A 116 -6.62 1.66 4.53
CA LEU A 116 -7.15 3.02 4.46
C LEU A 116 -7.74 3.47 5.82
N LEU A 117 -8.49 2.58 6.48
CA LEU A 117 -9.05 2.85 7.81
C LEU A 117 -7.97 3.00 8.88
N PHE A 118 -6.96 2.13 8.85
CA PHE A 118 -5.82 2.22 9.74
C PHE A 118 -5.12 3.57 9.55
N PHE A 119 -4.87 3.97 8.30
CA PHE A 119 -4.25 5.26 8.02
C PHE A 119 -5.08 6.44 8.55
N ALA A 120 -6.39 6.43 8.30
CA ALA A 120 -7.30 7.47 8.78
C ALA A 120 -7.37 7.56 10.31
N ARG A 121 -7.27 6.43 11.01
CA ARG A 121 -7.36 6.38 12.49
C ARG A 121 -6.04 6.70 13.17
N THR A 122 -4.94 6.16 12.65
CA THR A 122 -3.61 6.24 13.28
C THR A 122 -2.88 7.53 12.93
N TYR A 123 -3.01 8.00 11.69
CA TYR A 123 -2.35 9.22 11.21
C TYR A 123 -3.37 10.17 10.54
N PRO A 124 -4.38 10.67 11.26
CA PRO A 124 -5.49 11.44 10.68
C PRO A 124 -5.06 12.73 9.98
N ALA A 125 -4.01 13.39 10.48
CA ALA A 125 -3.47 14.60 9.86
C ALA A 125 -2.89 14.30 8.47
N SER A 126 -1.99 13.32 8.39
CA SER A 126 -1.42 12.80 7.14
C SER A 126 -2.48 12.30 6.16
N PHE A 127 -3.42 11.49 6.63
CA PHE A 127 -4.52 10.99 5.81
C PHE A 127 -5.32 12.13 5.16
N ARG A 128 -5.70 13.15 5.95
CA ARG A 128 -6.43 14.31 5.43
C ARG A 128 -5.58 15.15 4.48
N ARG A 129 -4.29 15.32 4.77
CA ARG A 129 -3.36 16.08 3.92
C ARG A 129 -3.26 15.47 2.52
N LEU A 130 -3.09 14.15 2.44
CA LEU A 130 -3.05 13.41 1.18
C LEU A 130 -4.41 13.35 0.50
N LEU A 131 -5.50 13.16 1.24
CA LEU A 131 -6.87 13.15 0.69
C LEU A 131 -7.19 14.48 0.01
N LEU A 132 -6.91 15.60 0.69
CA LEU A 132 -7.24 16.95 0.25
C LEU A 132 -6.15 17.60 -0.62
N LYS A 133 -5.05 16.89 -0.90
CA LYS A 133 -3.96 17.35 -1.76
C LYS A 133 -3.37 18.70 -1.31
N GLN A 134 -3.18 18.87 0.00
CA GLN A 134 -2.90 20.18 0.60
C GLN A 134 -1.52 20.76 0.22
N ASP A 135 -0.56 19.90 -0.09
CA ASP A 135 0.84 20.33 -0.28
C ASP A 135 1.24 20.43 -1.75
N GLY A 136 2.22 21.31 -2.00
CA GLY A 136 2.98 21.35 -3.24
C GLY A 136 2.22 21.86 -4.46
N LYS A 137 2.96 22.05 -5.56
CA LYS A 137 2.36 22.41 -6.85
C LYS A 137 1.99 21.13 -7.58
N ARG A 138 0.69 20.94 -7.78
CA ARG A 138 0.08 19.73 -8.32
C ARG A 138 -0.33 19.86 -9.78
N ALA A 139 -0.38 18.74 -10.48
CA ALA A 139 -0.82 18.71 -11.87
C ALA A 139 -2.35 18.86 -11.93
N THR A 140 -2.89 19.23 -13.09
CA THR A 140 -4.36 19.28 -13.26
C THR A 140 -5.00 17.90 -13.07
N TRP A 141 -4.30 16.85 -13.50
CA TRP A 141 -4.76 15.47 -13.41
C TRP A 141 -4.01 14.75 -12.30
N GLU A 142 -4.51 14.88 -11.08
CA GLU A 142 -3.94 14.23 -9.88
C GLU A 142 -4.28 12.73 -9.81
N TYR A 143 -3.59 12.01 -8.93
CA TYR A 143 -3.94 10.63 -8.62
C TYR A 143 -5.26 10.54 -7.83
N PRO A 144 -6.14 9.59 -8.17
CA PRO A 144 -7.33 9.30 -7.38
C PRO A 144 -6.96 8.69 -6.02
N PHE A 145 -7.26 9.37 -4.91
CA PHE A 145 -6.78 9.01 -3.56
C PHE A 145 -7.11 7.56 -3.15
N ALA A 146 -8.38 7.14 -3.18
CA ALA A 146 -8.74 5.78 -2.76
C ALA A 146 -8.11 4.70 -3.66
N VAL A 147 -8.18 4.88 -4.99
CA VAL A 147 -7.53 3.97 -5.95
C VAL A 147 -6.01 3.91 -5.76
N ALA A 148 -5.36 5.03 -5.46
CA ALA A 148 -3.94 5.06 -5.14
C ALA A 148 -3.62 4.26 -3.88
N GLY A 149 -4.42 4.44 -2.82
CA GLY A 149 -4.32 3.65 -1.61
C GLY A 149 -4.41 2.15 -1.87
N ILE A 150 -5.36 1.69 -2.70
CA ILE A 150 -5.47 0.26 -3.06
C ILE A 150 -4.21 -0.23 -3.79
N ASN A 151 -3.67 0.57 -4.71
CA ASN A 151 -2.46 0.20 -5.45
C ASN A 151 -1.21 0.16 -4.54
N VAL A 152 -1.13 1.00 -3.52
CA VAL A 152 -0.06 0.93 -2.50
C VAL A 152 -0.14 -0.40 -1.73
N SER A 153 -1.32 -0.82 -1.28
CA SER A 153 -1.50 -2.14 -0.64
C SER A 153 -1.06 -3.26 -1.58
N PHE A 154 -1.52 -3.24 -2.83
CA PHE A 154 -1.17 -4.25 -3.83
C PHE A 154 0.34 -4.31 -4.11
N MET A 155 0.98 -3.15 -4.28
CA MET A 155 2.43 -3.02 -4.46
C MET A 155 3.19 -3.65 -3.28
N LEU A 156 2.80 -3.36 -2.04
CA LEU A 156 3.44 -3.91 -0.85
C LEU A 156 3.30 -5.44 -0.78
N ILE A 157 2.09 -5.96 -1.01
CA ILE A 157 1.83 -7.42 -1.00
C ILE A 157 2.75 -8.15 -1.99
N GLN A 158 2.90 -7.60 -3.20
CA GLN A 158 3.77 -8.16 -4.23
C GLN A 158 5.26 -7.98 -3.93
N MET A 159 5.66 -6.79 -3.46
CA MET A 159 7.05 -6.47 -3.12
C MET A 159 7.58 -7.39 -2.01
N LEU A 160 6.73 -7.69 -1.03
CA LEU A 160 7.07 -8.46 0.16
C LEU A 160 6.81 -9.97 0.00
N ASP A 161 6.30 -10.42 -1.14
CA ASP A 161 6.01 -11.84 -1.43
C ASP A 161 5.06 -12.49 -0.40
N LEU A 162 4.02 -11.75 0.01
CA LEU A 162 3.14 -12.17 1.11
C LEU A 162 2.15 -13.28 0.73
N TYR A 163 1.95 -13.58 -0.54
CA TYR A 163 1.15 -14.74 -0.97
C TYR A 163 1.91 -16.07 -0.88
N SER A 164 3.24 -16.04 -0.81
CA SER A 164 4.04 -17.24 -0.60
C SER A 164 3.93 -17.70 0.86
N ALA A 165 3.95 -19.01 1.10
CA ALA A 165 3.94 -19.57 2.47
C ALA A 165 5.02 -18.96 3.39
N LYS A 166 6.14 -18.55 2.81
CA LYS A 166 7.11 -17.64 3.43
C LYS A 166 7.73 -16.75 2.35
N PRO A 167 8.11 -15.50 2.66
CA PRO A 167 8.79 -14.63 1.70
C PRO A 167 10.12 -15.22 1.23
N LYS A 168 10.39 -15.12 -0.07
CA LYS A 168 11.63 -15.61 -0.71
C LYS A 168 12.51 -14.48 -1.25
N CYS A 169 12.00 -13.26 -1.25
CA CYS A 169 12.71 -12.06 -1.68
C CYS A 169 13.37 -11.34 -0.49
N ILE A 170 14.44 -10.57 -0.75
CA ILE A 170 15.14 -9.81 0.29
C ILE A 170 14.21 -8.82 1.02
N PRO A 171 13.38 -8.01 0.34
CA PRO A 171 12.47 -7.09 1.01
C PRO A 171 11.49 -7.80 1.96
N GLY A 172 10.90 -8.91 1.50
CA GLY A 172 10.00 -9.72 2.31
C GLY A 172 10.70 -10.34 3.53
N ILE A 173 11.91 -10.87 3.37
CA ILE A 173 12.69 -11.41 4.50
C ILE A 173 13.04 -10.32 5.52
N ASN A 174 13.42 -9.13 5.07
CA ASN A 174 13.69 -8.02 5.99
C ASN A 174 12.42 -7.53 6.68
N PHE A 175 11.29 -7.47 5.97
CA PHE A 175 9.98 -7.15 6.55
C PHE A 175 9.58 -8.12 7.66
N MET A 176 9.93 -9.41 7.56
CA MET A 176 9.66 -10.38 8.62
C MET A 176 10.29 -10.01 9.96
N LYS A 177 11.41 -9.27 9.97
CA LYS A 177 11.99 -8.74 11.22
C LYS A 177 11.06 -7.70 11.85
N LEU A 178 10.55 -6.77 11.04
CA LEU A 178 9.63 -5.72 11.48
C LEU A 178 8.32 -6.30 11.99
N LEU A 179 7.77 -7.28 11.27
CA LEU A 179 6.55 -7.98 11.68
C LEU A 179 6.78 -8.80 12.97
N GLY A 180 8.01 -9.27 13.20
CA GLY A 180 8.40 -9.94 14.44
C GLY A 180 8.37 -9.02 15.67
N GLU A 181 8.65 -7.72 15.48
CA GLU A 181 8.58 -6.71 16.53
C GLU A 181 7.15 -6.19 16.73
N ASP A 182 6.44 -5.88 15.65
CA ASP A 182 5.11 -5.27 15.69
C ASP A 182 4.11 -6.01 14.78
N GLU A 183 2.97 -6.41 15.34
CA GLU A 183 1.91 -7.09 14.57
C GLU A 183 1.24 -6.14 13.56
N GLU A 184 1.26 -4.83 13.82
CA GLU A 184 0.71 -3.79 12.95
C GLU A 184 1.73 -3.30 11.91
N ALA A 185 2.93 -3.92 11.83
CA ALA A 185 4.02 -3.44 10.98
C ALA A 185 3.61 -3.28 9.50
N PHE A 186 2.74 -4.15 8.97
CA PHE A 186 2.24 -4.02 7.60
C PHE A 186 1.38 -2.76 7.42
N ASP A 187 0.48 -2.49 8.36
CA ASP A 187 -0.45 -1.37 8.30
C ASP A 187 0.28 -0.03 8.51
N VAL A 188 1.32 0.01 9.35
CA VAL A 188 2.20 1.18 9.47
C VAL A 188 3.04 1.39 8.21
N LEU A 189 3.60 0.31 7.65
CA LEU A 189 4.38 0.38 6.41
C LEU A 189 3.52 0.85 5.23
N TYR A 190 2.23 0.49 5.20
CA TYR A 190 1.25 1.02 4.26
C TYR A 190 1.13 2.54 4.33
N CYS A 191 0.95 3.09 5.54
CA CYS A 191 0.80 4.54 5.71
C CYS A 191 2.05 5.28 5.23
N LEU A 192 3.23 4.77 5.61
CA LEU A 192 4.53 5.30 5.20
C LEU A 192 4.72 5.21 3.67
N ALA A 193 4.33 4.09 3.05
CA ALA A 193 4.41 3.91 1.61
C ALA A 193 3.51 4.87 0.85
N PHE A 194 2.32 5.19 1.38
CA PHE A 194 1.41 6.14 0.75
C PHE A 194 1.94 7.57 0.85
N GLU A 195 2.49 7.95 2.00
CA GLU A 195 3.23 9.22 2.16
C GLU A 195 4.41 9.34 1.20
N MET A 196 5.21 8.28 1.10
CA MET A 196 6.33 8.24 0.17
C MET A 196 5.85 8.38 -1.28
N MET A 197 4.75 7.73 -1.65
CA MET A 197 4.16 7.87 -2.98
C MET A 197 3.76 9.32 -3.28
N ASP A 198 3.10 10.02 -2.34
CA ASP A 198 2.74 11.44 -2.54
C ASP A 198 3.99 12.33 -2.64
N ALA A 199 5.01 12.09 -1.81
CA ALA A 199 6.27 12.81 -1.88
C ALA A 199 6.96 12.63 -3.25
N GLN A 200 6.99 11.40 -3.77
CA GLN A 200 7.53 11.12 -5.11
C GLN A 200 6.68 11.77 -6.20
N TRP A 201 5.34 11.74 -6.07
CA TRP A 201 4.43 12.40 -6.99
C TRP A 201 4.74 13.89 -7.13
N LEU A 202 4.90 14.58 -6.00
CA LEU A 202 5.25 16.00 -5.96
C LEU A 202 6.65 16.27 -6.52
N ALA A 203 7.65 15.48 -6.13
CA ALA A 203 9.02 15.63 -6.60
C ALA A 203 9.16 15.43 -8.11
N MET A 204 8.35 14.54 -8.69
CA MET A 204 8.33 14.25 -10.13
C MET A 204 7.45 15.21 -10.93
N HIS A 205 6.69 16.09 -10.26
CA HIS A 205 5.61 16.87 -10.88
C HIS A 205 4.66 15.99 -11.71
N ALA A 206 4.35 14.81 -11.15
CA ALA A 206 3.63 13.77 -11.86
C ALA A 206 2.18 14.17 -12.15
N SER A 207 1.65 13.63 -13.24
CA SER A 207 0.22 13.58 -13.52
C SER A 207 -0.28 12.15 -13.47
N TYR A 208 -1.59 11.96 -13.63
CA TYR A 208 -2.22 10.65 -13.75
C TYR A 208 -1.51 9.70 -14.72
N MET A 209 -0.88 10.22 -15.78
CA MET A 209 -0.17 9.42 -16.78
C MET A 209 1.10 8.75 -16.22
N GLU A 210 1.73 9.36 -15.20
CA GLU A 210 2.96 8.88 -14.57
C GLU A 210 2.69 8.00 -13.34
N PHE A 211 1.43 7.67 -13.05
CA PHE A 211 1.03 6.96 -11.82
C PHE A 211 1.81 5.66 -11.58
N ASN A 212 1.98 4.83 -12.61
CA ASN A 212 2.74 3.58 -12.49
C ASN A 212 4.24 3.82 -12.27
N GLU A 213 4.79 4.91 -12.83
CA GLU A 213 6.19 5.28 -12.64
C GLU A 213 6.43 5.71 -11.20
N VAL A 214 5.54 6.55 -10.64
CA VAL A 214 5.60 6.96 -9.23
C VAL A 214 5.53 5.76 -8.29
N LEU A 215 4.62 4.81 -8.54
CA LEU A 215 4.56 3.57 -7.75
C LEU A 215 5.84 2.74 -7.85
N GLN A 216 6.45 2.66 -9.04
CA GLN A 216 7.73 1.98 -9.19
C GLN A 216 8.80 2.65 -8.32
N VAL A 217 8.93 3.98 -8.43
CA VAL A 217 9.96 4.73 -7.69
C VAL A 217 9.76 4.56 -6.17
N THR A 218 8.50 4.62 -5.73
CA THR A 218 8.11 4.34 -4.33
C THR A 218 8.54 2.96 -3.89
N ARG A 219 8.23 1.92 -4.68
CA ARG A 219 8.67 0.55 -4.43
C ARG A 219 10.19 0.46 -4.30
N THR A 220 10.92 1.01 -5.26
CA THR A 220 12.40 0.97 -5.28
C THR A 220 12.99 1.63 -4.05
N GLN A 221 12.43 2.76 -3.62
CA GLN A 221 12.88 3.46 -2.42
C GLN A 221 12.58 2.65 -1.15
N LEU A 222 11.39 2.05 -1.01
CA LEU A 222 11.08 1.16 0.12
C LEU A 222 11.97 -0.08 0.17
N GLU A 223 12.25 -0.73 -0.96
CA GLU A 223 13.15 -1.88 -1.02
C GLU A 223 14.57 -1.52 -0.51
N ARG A 224 15.03 -0.29 -0.80
CA ARG A 224 16.31 0.23 -0.29
C ARG A 224 16.27 0.47 1.21
N GLU A 225 15.24 1.16 1.72
CA GLU A 225 15.12 1.46 3.15
C GLU A 225 14.96 0.18 3.99
N LEU A 226 14.17 -0.79 3.53
CA LEU A 226 14.06 -2.12 4.18
C LEU A 226 15.38 -2.91 4.17
N SER A 227 16.36 -2.52 3.35
CA SER A 227 17.66 -3.19 3.26
C SER A 227 18.75 -2.54 4.10
N LEU A 228 18.45 -1.46 4.82
CA LEU A 228 19.36 -0.82 5.76
C LEU A 228 19.65 -1.74 6.94
N GLU A 229 20.88 -1.69 7.47
CA GLU A 229 21.35 -2.64 8.49
C GLU A 229 20.78 -2.36 9.89
N ASP A 230 20.46 -1.09 10.16
CA ASP A 230 19.97 -0.53 11.42
C ASP A 230 18.44 -0.46 11.52
N VAL A 231 17.72 -1.00 10.53
CA VAL A 231 16.25 -1.06 10.52
C VAL A 231 15.78 -2.31 11.25
N HIS A 232 15.22 -2.12 12.45
CA HIS A 232 14.66 -3.18 13.30
C HIS A 232 13.15 -3.02 13.51
N ARG A 233 12.62 -1.80 13.39
CA ARG A 233 11.21 -1.44 13.47
C ARG A 233 10.83 -0.53 12.30
N VAL A 234 9.53 -0.41 12.02
CA VAL A 234 9.06 0.47 10.93
C VAL A 234 9.43 1.94 11.19
N GLN A 235 9.53 2.32 12.46
CA GLN A 235 9.92 3.65 12.92
C GLN A 235 11.37 4.03 12.56
N ASP A 236 12.23 3.03 12.31
CA ASP A 236 13.64 3.25 11.97
C ASP A 236 13.83 3.60 10.48
N LEU A 237 12.79 3.42 9.65
CA LEU A 237 12.84 3.76 8.23
C LEU A 237 12.96 5.28 8.06
N PRO A 238 13.89 5.79 7.23
CA PRO A 238 14.01 7.23 6.97
C PRO A 238 12.71 7.92 6.59
N ALA A 239 11.85 7.25 5.81
CA ALA A 239 10.56 7.76 5.38
C ALA A 239 9.50 7.80 6.49
N TYR A 240 9.73 7.21 7.67
CA TYR A 240 8.80 7.29 8.79
C TYR A 240 8.53 8.74 9.22
N ASN A 241 9.50 9.63 9.01
CA ASN A 241 9.35 11.05 9.27
C ASN A 241 8.25 11.72 8.42
N LEU A 242 7.91 11.18 7.24
CA LEU A 242 6.88 11.74 6.37
C LEU A 242 5.48 11.70 7.02
N LEU A 243 5.24 10.76 7.94
CA LEU A 243 3.98 10.64 8.68
C LEU A 243 3.72 11.81 9.66
N TYR A 244 4.75 12.61 9.96
CA TYR A 244 4.66 13.72 10.93
C TYR A 244 5.17 15.05 10.39
N GLN A 245 5.72 15.07 9.17
CA GLN A 245 6.08 16.31 8.50
C GLN A 245 4.82 17.19 8.43
N PHE A 246 4.90 18.34 9.11
CA PHE A 246 3.89 19.42 9.21
C PHE A 246 2.79 19.32 10.28
N ALA A 247 2.84 18.38 11.24
CA ALA A 247 2.02 18.49 12.45
C ALA A 247 2.44 19.65 13.39
N GLN A 248 3.55 20.36 13.08
CA GLN A 248 4.15 21.38 13.95
C GLN A 248 4.04 22.84 13.46
N GLU A 249 3.34 23.12 12.35
CA GLU A 249 3.20 24.51 11.85
C GLU A 249 1.93 25.23 12.33
N THR A 250 1.14 24.62 13.21
CA THR A 250 -0.07 25.21 13.81
C THR A 250 0.03 25.34 15.33
N GLY A 251 1.14 25.91 15.81
CA GLY A 251 1.33 26.39 17.18
C GLY A 251 1.35 27.90 17.28
#